data_AF-A0A2J6SSQ8-F1
#
_entry.id   AF-A0A2J6SSQ8-F1
#
_cell.length_a   1.000
_cell.length_b   1.000
_cell.length_c   1.000
_cell.angle_alpha   90.00
_cell.angle_beta   90.00
_cell.angle_gamma   90.00
#
_symmetry.space_group_name_H-M   'P 1'
#
loop_
_entity.id
_entity.type
_entity.pdbx_description
1 polymer ?
#
loop_
_entity_poly.entity_id
_entity_poly.type
_entity_poly.pdbx_seq_one_letter_code
_entity_poly.pdbx_strand_id
1 'polypeptide(L)'
;MARLPSAVVLETLSRRNNPQTATNTTSQVLQVICEFPLSGQYGVGCRVLYYILVAVCLVKNKSELLKQVCLATALIFPAVAAIHAVVLAALHNDGFVDMDIFGAFQLCSIGILVGPVTVKRSGTYWKASGRKLLLPWTILILAGLLSLTVEFCRTKPHPCPYDDSGQPTSTEARVFNYTYPPTCNLTCSVFAGPFSRIRQGSANNVFVVPAPERITFGMGTLFAAGCCIPPVLYLMSIWIKILKHNWLEDWAIREDDKQGAGGSTKAIPRNRKELVRKILDNQESLVIGAFVVCILVLGELNFSSAQVNWQSEPMSAVGRQCSPLT
;
A
#
# COMPACT_ATOMS: atom_id res chain seq x y z
N MET A 1 39.90 -7.16 -62.65
CA MET A 1 38.75 -8.02 -62.26
C MET A 1 39.25 -9.08 -61.28
N ALA A 2 38.95 -8.93 -60.00
CA ALA A 2 39.20 -9.96 -59.00
C ALA A 2 37.85 -10.41 -58.45
N ARG A 3 37.46 -11.65 -58.77
CA ARG A 3 36.25 -12.30 -58.27
C ARG A 3 36.53 -12.75 -56.83
N LEU A 4 35.77 -12.25 -55.86
CA LEU A 4 35.76 -12.82 -54.51
C LEU A 4 35.18 -14.24 -54.53
N PRO A 5 35.71 -15.18 -53.73
CA PRO A 5 35.29 -16.58 -53.73
C PRO A 5 33.92 -16.76 -53.07
N SER A 6 33.01 -17.40 -53.79
CA SER A 6 31.63 -17.73 -53.38
C SER A 6 31.51 -18.63 -52.14
N ALA A 7 32.62 -19.19 -51.64
CA ALA A 7 32.65 -20.08 -50.48
C ALA A 7 32.36 -19.36 -49.16
N VAL A 8 32.80 -18.10 -49.00
CA VAL A 8 32.61 -17.33 -47.74
C VAL A 8 31.15 -16.91 -47.55
N VAL A 9 30.42 -16.70 -48.64
CA VAL A 9 28.98 -16.36 -48.61
C VAL A 9 28.12 -17.60 -48.30
N LEU A 10 28.55 -18.79 -48.72
CA LEU A 10 27.81 -20.03 -48.45
C LEU A 10 27.94 -20.48 -46.99
N GLU A 11 29.11 -20.31 -46.35
CA GLU A 11 29.27 -20.59 -44.91
C GLU A 11 28.48 -19.62 -44.02
N THR A 12 28.37 -18.35 -44.42
CA THR A 12 27.58 -17.36 -43.68
C THR A 12 26.07 -17.54 -43.85
N LEU A 13 25.60 -18.09 -44.97
CA LEU A 13 24.20 -18.45 -45.16
C LEU A 13 23.84 -19.82 -44.56
N SER A 14 24.75 -20.79 -44.54
CA SER A 14 24.51 -22.10 -43.91
C SER A 14 24.46 -22.03 -42.38
N ARG A 15 25.09 -21.02 -41.76
CA ARG A 15 24.96 -20.77 -40.31
C ARG A 15 23.64 -20.09 -39.90
N ARG A 16 22.88 -19.55 -40.87
CA ARG A 16 21.54 -18.97 -40.65
C ARG A 16 20.39 -19.96 -40.80
N ASN A 17 20.64 -21.16 -41.32
CA ASN A 17 19.59 -22.14 -41.62
C ASN A 17 19.54 -23.32 -40.64
N ASN A 18 20.18 -23.18 -39.49
CA ASN A 18 19.78 -24.00 -38.35
C ASN A 18 18.42 -23.44 -37.90
N PRO A 19 17.33 -24.21 -37.85
CA PRO A 19 16.19 -23.81 -37.06
C PRO A 19 16.65 -23.87 -35.62
N GLN A 20 17.33 -22.82 -35.16
CA GLN A 20 17.01 -22.32 -33.84
C GLN A 20 15.54 -21.98 -33.96
N THR A 21 14.72 -22.96 -33.63
CA THR A 21 13.47 -22.73 -32.96
C THR A 21 13.83 -21.87 -31.75
N ALA A 22 13.97 -20.58 -31.98
CA ALA A 22 13.75 -19.56 -30.98
C ALA A 22 12.26 -19.68 -30.69
N THR A 23 11.90 -20.71 -29.94
CA THR A 23 10.79 -20.62 -29.03
C THR A 23 11.12 -19.46 -28.12
N ASN A 24 10.74 -18.26 -28.55
CA ASN A 24 10.34 -17.15 -27.68
C ASN A 24 9.09 -17.59 -26.90
N THR A 25 9.17 -18.74 -26.26
CA THR A 25 8.42 -19.02 -25.05
C THR A 25 9.37 -18.55 -23.97
N THR A 26 9.15 -17.35 -23.43
CA THR A 26 9.26 -17.24 -21.98
C THR A 26 8.31 -18.31 -21.45
N SER A 27 8.82 -19.53 -21.26
CA SER A 27 8.10 -20.58 -20.56
C SER A 27 7.60 -19.91 -19.29
N GLN A 28 6.28 -19.82 -19.13
CA GLN A 28 5.68 -19.10 -18.01
C GLN A 28 6.05 -19.85 -16.74
N VAL A 29 7.21 -19.56 -16.16
CA VAL A 29 7.70 -20.29 -14.98
C VAL A 29 6.97 -19.76 -13.76
N LEU A 30 6.49 -20.68 -12.90
CA LEU A 30 5.89 -20.33 -11.63
C LEU A 30 6.83 -19.45 -10.83
N GLN A 31 6.31 -18.32 -10.38
CA GLN A 31 7.03 -17.38 -9.55
C GLN A 31 6.71 -17.68 -8.09
N VAL A 32 7.74 -17.92 -7.27
CA VAL A 32 7.60 -18.22 -5.85
C VAL A 32 8.35 -17.19 -5.01
N ILE A 33 7.97 -17.10 -3.75
CA ILE A 33 8.62 -16.26 -2.75
C ILE A 33 8.78 -17.06 -1.46
N CYS A 34 9.74 -16.63 -0.66
CA CYS A 34 9.79 -17.01 0.74
C CYS A 34 9.08 -15.95 1.55
N GLU A 35 8.06 -16.35 2.28
CA GLU A 35 7.22 -15.41 2.99
C GLU A 35 7.06 -15.71 4.47
N PHE A 36 6.89 -14.64 5.23
CA PHE A 36 6.26 -14.71 6.54
C PHE A 36 4.75 -14.49 6.36
N PRO A 37 3.91 -15.35 6.98
CA PRO A 37 2.47 -15.29 6.83
C PRO A 37 1.90 -13.99 7.41
N LEU A 38 0.72 -13.60 6.92
CA LEU A 38 0.03 -12.39 7.36
C LEU A 38 -0.23 -12.44 8.87
N SER A 39 0.19 -11.39 9.59
CA SER A 39 -0.06 -11.26 11.02
C SER A 39 -1.54 -11.19 11.36
N GLY A 40 -1.91 -11.73 12.51
CA GLY A 40 -3.27 -11.61 13.07
C GLY A 40 -3.76 -10.16 13.22
N GLN A 41 -2.84 -9.19 13.38
CA GLN A 41 -3.17 -7.74 13.39
C GLN A 41 -3.86 -7.27 12.09
N TYR A 42 -3.51 -7.90 10.96
CA TYR A 42 -4.13 -7.64 9.67
C TYR A 42 -5.17 -8.70 9.30
N GLY A 43 -5.53 -9.57 10.24
CA GLY A 43 -6.55 -10.59 10.07
C GLY A 43 -7.94 -10.00 9.79
N VAL A 44 -8.84 -10.86 9.33
CA VAL A 44 -10.20 -10.48 8.89
C VAL A 44 -10.94 -9.65 9.93
N GLY A 45 -10.86 -10.01 11.22
CA GLY A 45 -11.55 -9.30 12.30
C GLY A 45 -11.11 -7.84 12.44
N CYS A 46 -9.80 -7.58 12.47
CA CYS A 46 -9.26 -6.23 12.55
C CYS A 46 -9.60 -5.39 11.32
N ARG A 47 -9.54 -5.99 10.11
CA ARG A 47 -9.91 -5.32 8.86
C ARG A 47 -11.39 -4.94 8.82
N VAL A 48 -12.28 -5.88 9.13
CA VAL A 48 -13.73 -5.64 9.15
C VAL A 48 -14.10 -4.57 10.18
N LEU A 49 -13.52 -4.62 11.38
CA LEU A 49 -13.72 -3.58 12.40
C LEU A 49 -13.30 -2.20 11.87
N TYR A 50 -12.13 -2.13 11.23
CA TYR A 50 -11.65 -0.89 10.63
C TYR A 50 -12.60 -0.36 9.55
N TYR A 51 -13.13 -1.23 8.66
CA TYR A 51 -14.09 -0.81 7.63
C TYR A 51 -15.40 -0.30 8.20
N ILE A 52 -15.91 -0.94 9.26
CA ILE A 52 -17.11 -0.48 9.96
C ILE A 52 -16.86 0.91 10.58
N LEU A 53 -15.73 1.11 11.26
CA LEU A 53 -15.37 2.40 11.84
C LEU A 53 -15.29 3.51 10.76
N VAL A 54 -14.67 3.22 9.63
CA VAL A 54 -14.58 4.12 8.48
C VAL A 54 -15.99 4.44 7.93
N ALA A 55 -16.83 3.43 7.73
CA ALA A 55 -18.20 3.62 7.25
C ALA A 55 -19.03 4.50 8.20
N VAL A 56 -18.95 4.25 9.52
CA VAL A 56 -19.64 5.06 10.54
C VAL A 56 -19.17 6.51 10.50
N CYS A 57 -17.88 6.77 10.27
CA CYS A 57 -17.34 8.13 10.14
C CYS A 57 -17.85 8.86 8.88
N LEU A 58 -18.20 8.13 7.82
CA LEU A 58 -18.70 8.70 6.57
C LEU A 58 -20.20 8.97 6.59
N VAL A 59 -20.96 8.19 7.35
CA VAL A 59 -22.42 8.34 7.49
C VAL A 59 -22.75 9.61 8.28
N LYS A 60 -23.63 10.44 7.72
CA LYS A 60 -24.09 11.69 8.31
C LYS A 60 -25.14 11.42 9.41
N ASN A 61 -24.71 10.87 10.54
CA ASN A 61 -25.57 10.68 11.72
C ASN A 61 -25.65 11.94 12.61
N LYS A 62 -26.65 12.03 13.49
CA LYS A 62 -26.82 13.17 14.42
C LYS A 62 -25.93 13.10 15.67
N SER A 63 -25.39 11.91 15.99
CA SER A 63 -24.53 11.73 17.17
C SER A 63 -23.10 12.15 16.87
N GLU A 64 -22.71 13.34 17.33
CA GLU A 64 -21.33 13.84 17.20
C GLU A 64 -20.34 13.08 18.09
N LEU A 65 -20.79 12.56 19.23
CA LEU A 65 -19.95 11.78 20.15
C LEU A 65 -19.45 10.49 19.48
N LEU A 66 -20.36 9.73 18.87
CA LEU A 66 -20.01 8.47 18.20
C LEU A 66 -19.01 8.72 17.07
N LYS A 67 -19.20 9.78 16.28
CA LYS A 67 -18.27 10.14 15.20
C LYS A 67 -16.88 10.50 15.73
N GLN A 68 -16.78 11.23 16.83
CA GLN A 68 -15.49 11.63 17.39
C GLN A 68 -14.70 10.41 17.89
N VAL A 69 -15.37 9.51 18.61
CA VAL A 69 -14.74 8.26 19.09
C VAL A 69 -14.37 7.36 17.92
N CYS A 70 -15.30 7.10 17.00
CA CYS A 70 -15.03 6.28 15.82
C CYS A 70 -13.90 6.87 14.96
N LEU A 71 -13.86 8.20 14.79
CA LEU A 71 -12.81 8.87 14.02
C LEU A 71 -11.46 8.73 14.73
N ALA A 72 -11.39 8.97 16.03
CA ALA A 72 -10.15 8.80 16.80
C ALA A 72 -9.64 7.36 16.69
N THR A 73 -10.51 6.37 16.88
CA THR A 73 -10.15 4.95 16.74
C THR A 73 -9.75 4.60 15.31
N ALA A 74 -10.49 5.06 14.30
CA ALA A 74 -10.19 4.81 12.89
C ALA A 74 -8.84 5.41 12.46
N LEU A 75 -8.40 6.52 13.06
CA LEU A 75 -7.10 7.15 12.75
C LEU A 75 -5.90 6.38 13.36
N ILE A 76 -6.13 5.55 14.40
CA ILE A 76 -5.07 4.77 15.05
C ILE A 76 -4.61 3.60 14.18
N PHE A 77 -5.55 2.86 13.57
CA PHE A 77 -5.24 1.72 12.70
C PHE A 77 -4.20 2.03 11.59
N PRO A 78 -4.39 3.05 10.74
CA PRO A 78 -3.41 3.41 9.73
C PRO A 78 -2.13 3.98 10.34
N ALA A 79 -2.17 4.65 11.49
CA ALA A 79 -0.97 5.16 12.14
C ALA A 79 -0.05 4.03 12.61
N VAL A 80 -0.61 2.99 13.24
CA VAL A 80 0.15 1.80 13.64
C VAL A 80 0.66 1.05 12.42
N ALA A 81 -0.18 0.91 11.39
CA ALA A 81 0.23 0.29 10.13
C ALA A 81 1.36 1.06 9.42
N ALA A 82 1.37 2.39 9.50
CA ALA A 82 2.41 3.22 8.90
C ALA A 82 3.74 3.09 9.63
N ILE A 83 3.73 3.03 10.96
CA ILE A 83 4.93 2.73 11.75
C ILE A 83 5.45 1.35 11.36
N HIS A 84 4.56 0.36 11.27
CA HIS A 84 4.94 -0.99 10.89
C HIS A 84 5.56 -1.03 9.48
N ALA A 85 4.96 -0.35 8.51
CA ALA A 85 5.51 -0.20 7.17
C ALA A 85 6.92 0.40 7.15
N VAL A 86 7.19 1.42 7.97
CA VAL A 86 8.54 2.00 8.11
C VAL A 86 9.51 0.97 8.66
N VAL A 87 9.11 0.20 9.68
CA VAL A 87 9.96 -0.85 10.28
C VAL A 87 10.24 -1.98 9.30
N LEU A 88 9.24 -2.42 8.54
CA LEU A 88 9.39 -3.41 7.47
C LEU A 88 10.44 -2.95 6.45
N ALA A 89 10.35 -1.68 6.01
CA ALA A 89 11.33 -1.11 5.09
C ALA A 89 12.73 -0.94 5.68
N ALA A 90 12.82 -0.55 6.95
CA ALA A 90 14.10 -0.32 7.62
C ALA A 90 14.85 -1.63 7.92
N LEU A 91 14.13 -2.71 8.19
CA LEU A 91 14.68 -4.03 8.52
C LEU A 91 14.55 -5.04 7.36
N HIS A 92 14.47 -4.52 6.13
CA HIS A 92 14.36 -5.30 4.91
C HIS A 92 15.48 -6.35 4.78
N ASN A 93 15.13 -7.50 4.23
CA ASN A 93 16.05 -8.57 3.86
C ASN A 93 15.59 -9.17 2.53
N ASP A 94 16.49 -9.23 1.55
CA ASP A 94 16.17 -9.73 0.20
C ASP A 94 15.79 -11.23 0.18
N GLY A 95 16.04 -11.97 1.26
CA GLY A 95 15.74 -13.40 1.37
C GLY A 95 14.26 -13.73 1.58
N PHE A 96 13.43 -12.79 2.03
CA PHE A 96 12.01 -13.05 2.30
C PHE A 96 11.12 -11.83 2.09
N VAL A 97 9.81 -12.08 2.10
CA VAL A 97 8.77 -11.06 2.05
C VAL A 97 7.84 -11.22 3.25
N ASP A 98 7.60 -10.15 4.01
CA ASP A 98 6.58 -10.16 5.04
C ASP A 98 5.22 -9.79 4.42
N MET A 99 4.22 -10.68 4.49
CA MET A 99 2.90 -10.41 3.90
C MET A 99 2.16 -9.25 4.56
N ASP A 100 2.63 -8.78 5.72
CA ASP A 100 2.13 -7.58 6.38
C ASP A 100 2.25 -6.31 5.52
N ILE A 101 3.09 -6.30 4.47
CA ILE A 101 3.13 -5.20 3.49
C ILE A 101 1.76 -4.95 2.83
N PHE A 102 0.97 -5.99 2.56
CA PHE A 102 -0.37 -5.85 1.99
C PHE A 102 -1.38 -5.35 3.03
N GLY A 103 -1.29 -5.87 4.25
CA GLY A 103 -2.07 -5.41 5.41
C GLY A 103 -1.87 -3.93 5.71
N ALA A 104 -0.60 -3.55 5.82
CA ALA A 104 -0.19 -2.18 6.09
C ALA A 104 -0.60 -1.24 4.95
N PHE A 105 -0.42 -1.66 3.70
CA PHE A 105 -0.88 -0.91 2.52
C PHE A 105 -2.38 -0.64 2.55
N GLN A 106 -3.21 -1.64 2.83
CA GLN A 106 -4.66 -1.49 2.83
C GLN A 106 -5.14 -0.48 3.88
N LEU A 107 -4.62 -0.57 5.11
CA LEU A 107 -4.99 0.36 6.17
C LEU A 107 -4.48 1.77 5.88
N CYS A 108 -3.21 1.92 5.46
CA CYS A 108 -2.63 3.24 5.18
C CYS A 108 -3.30 3.95 4.01
N SER A 109 -3.58 3.23 2.92
CA SER A 109 -4.20 3.80 1.71
C SER A 109 -5.64 4.25 1.96
N ILE A 110 -6.47 3.40 2.59
CA ILE A 110 -7.84 3.79 2.97
C ILE A 110 -7.78 4.97 3.96
N GLY A 111 -6.90 4.90 4.95
CA GLY A 111 -6.74 5.96 5.96
C GLY A 111 -6.41 7.30 5.35
N ILE A 112 -5.38 7.39 4.50
CA ILE A 112 -4.91 8.66 3.94
C ILE A 112 -5.92 9.32 2.99
N LEU A 113 -6.73 8.50 2.30
CA LEU A 113 -7.77 8.96 1.39
C LEU A 113 -9.03 9.42 2.13
N VAL A 114 -9.47 8.64 3.12
CA VAL A 114 -10.70 8.91 3.87
C VAL A 114 -10.50 9.96 4.97
N GLY A 115 -9.34 9.98 5.62
CA GLY A 115 -9.05 10.84 6.79
C GLY A 115 -9.32 12.33 6.54
N PRO A 116 -8.79 12.94 5.48
CA PRO A 116 -9.08 14.34 5.17
C PRO A 116 -10.57 14.61 4.92
N VAL A 117 -11.29 13.67 4.29
CA VAL A 117 -12.73 13.80 3.99
C VAL A 117 -13.57 13.72 5.26
N THR A 118 -13.30 12.77 6.16
CA THR A 118 -14.03 12.62 7.42
C THR A 118 -13.80 13.81 8.35
N VAL A 119 -12.58 14.36 8.35
CA VAL A 119 -12.24 15.54 9.15
C VAL A 119 -12.88 16.81 8.58
N LYS A 120 -12.86 17.03 7.26
CA LYS A 120 -13.57 18.16 6.63
C LYS A 120 -15.06 18.18 7.01
N ARG A 121 -15.68 17.01 7.22
CA ARG A 121 -17.09 16.86 7.64
C ARG A 121 -17.33 17.03 9.14
N SER A 122 -16.32 16.79 9.99
CA SER A 122 -16.40 16.96 11.44
C SER A 122 -16.07 18.40 11.83
N GLY A 123 -17.09 19.25 12.02
CA GLY A 123 -16.91 20.66 12.37
C GLY A 123 -16.02 20.92 13.60
N THR A 124 -15.88 19.92 14.49
CA THR A 124 -14.99 19.96 15.65
C THR A 124 -13.50 19.89 15.28
N TYR A 125 -13.11 19.03 14.34
CA TYR A 125 -11.71 18.84 13.95
C TYR A 125 -11.18 19.95 13.02
N TRP A 126 -12.07 20.68 12.35
CA TRP A 126 -11.69 21.84 11.52
C TRP A 126 -11.29 23.08 12.35
N LYS A 127 -11.63 23.10 13.65
CA LYS A 127 -11.20 24.14 14.60
C LYS A 127 -9.68 24.07 14.80
N ALA A 128 -9.04 25.19 15.13
CA ALA A 128 -7.58 25.37 15.09
C ALA A 128 -6.74 24.28 15.81
N SER A 129 -7.30 23.60 16.82
CA SER A 129 -6.63 22.52 17.55
C SER A 129 -6.53 21.21 16.75
N GLY A 130 -7.60 20.77 16.08
CA GLY A 130 -7.63 19.51 15.33
C GLY A 130 -6.68 19.50 14.12
N ARG A 131 -6.50 20.66 13.47
CA ARG A 131 -5.56 20.84 12.35
C ARG A 131 -4.10 20.53 12.73
N LYS A 132 -3.71 20.81 13.98
CA LYS A 132 -2.34 20.56 14.45
C LYS A 132 -2.03 19.07 14.63
N LEU A 133 -3.05 18.23 14.90
CA LEU A 133 -2.88 16.78 15.00
C LEU A 133 -2.87 16.09 13.63
N LEU A 134 -3.66 16.58 12.68
CA LEU A 134 -3.76 15.96 11.35
C LEU A 134 -2.49 16.07 10.52
N LEU A 135 -1.74 17.17 10.68
CA LEU A 135 -0.51 17.38 9.93
C LEU A 135 0.56 16.31 10.24
N PRO A 136 0.99 16.08 11.50
CA PRO A 136 1.92 15.01 11.82
C PRO A 136 1.34 13.63 11.52
N TRP A 137 0.03 13.42 11.71
CA TRP A 137 -0.62 12.17 11.32
C TRP A 137 -0.50 11.91 9.80
N THR A 138 -0.77 12.92 8.97
CA THR A 138 -0.66 12.81 7.49
C THR A 138 0.78 12.52 7.07
N ILE A 139 1.75 13.19 7.70
CA ILE A 139 3.19 12.96 7.46
C ILE A 139 3.58 11.52 7.84
N LEU A 140 3.08 11.01 8.97
CA LEU A 140 3.34 9.64 9.40
C LEU A 140 2.80 8.61 8.39
N ILE A 141 1.54 8.76 7.95
CA ILE A 141 0.96 7.84 6.96
C ILE A 141 1.68 7.94 5.61
N LEU A 142 2.06 9.15 5.20
CA LEU A 142 2.84 9.37 3.98
C LEU A 142 4.21 8.67 4.05
N ALA A 143 4.91 8.77 5.19
CA ALA A 143 6.16 8.05 5.40
C ALA A 143 5.96 6.52 5.33
N GLY A 144 4.86 6.00 5.90
CA GLY A 144 4.49 4.59 5.77
C GLY A 144 4.22 4.16 4.33
N LEU A 145 3.46 4.93 3.55
CA LEU A 145 3.17 4.63 2.14
C LEU A 145 4.41 4.70 1.24
N LEU A 146 5.31 5.65 1.48
CA LEU A 146 6.60 5.72 0.80
C LEU A 146 7.47 4.50 1.14
N SER A 147 7.48 4.09 2.41
CA SER A 147 8.19 2.88 2.86
C SER A 147 7.64 1.63 2.18
N LEU A 148 6.31 1.48 2.10
CA LEU A 148 5.66 0.39 1.36
C LEU A 148 5.97 0.42 -0.14
N THR A 149 6.00 1.62 -0.74
CA THR A 149 6.37 1.78 -2.14
C THR A 149 7.76 1.20 -2.40
N VAL A 150 8.71 1.49 -1.52
CA VAL A 150 10.08 0.95 -1.58
C VAL A 150 10.08 -0.57 -1.38
N GLU A 151 9.36 -1.09 -0.39
CA GLU A 151 9.28 -2.55 -0.13
C GLU A 151 8.69 -3.33 -1.31
N PHE A 152 7.57 -2.86 -1.85
CA PHE A 152 6.98 -3.47 -3.04
C PHE A 152 7.92 -3.41 -4.25
N CYS A 153 8.68 -2.31 -4.40
CA CYS A 153 9.59 -2.13 -5.52
C CYS A 153 10.84 -3.02 -5.43
N ARG A 154 11.31 -3.29 -4.21
CA ARG A 154 12.51 -4.11 -3.97
C ARG A 154 12.21 -5.60 -4.01
N THR A 155 10.98 -5.98 -3.66
CA THR A 155 10.55 -7.38 -3.63
C THR A 155 10.55 -7.99 -5.04
N LYS A 156 11.29 -9.09 -5.21
CA LYS A 156 11.37 -9.82 -6.47
C LYS A 156 11.00 -11.29 -6.26
N PRO A 157 10.07 -11.83 -7.06
CA PRO A 157 9.82 -13.26 -7.02
C PRO A 157 10.97 -14.05 -7.65
N HIS A 158 11.08 -15.32 -7.26
CA HIS A 158 12.05 -16.26 -7.77
C HIS A 158 11.38 -17.26 -8.73
N PRO A 159 11.98 -17.55 -9.89
CA PRO A 159 11.45 -18.57 -10.80
C PRO A 159 11.62 -19.97 -10.21
N CYS A 160 10.59 -20.81 -10.29
CA CYS A 160 10.59 -22.22 -9.92
C CYS A 160 10.17 -23.10 -11.11
N PRO A 161 11.11 -23.48 -12.00
CA PRO A 161 10.80 -24.26 -13.20
C PRO A 161 10.59 -25.76 -12.92
N TYR A 162 11.23 -26.28 -11.88
CA TYR A 162 11.19 -27.70 -11.53
C TYR A 162 10.91 -27.88 -10.04
N ASP A 163 10.24 -28.97 -9.68
CA ASP A 163 10.07 -29.41 -8.31
C ASP A 163 11.31 -30.15 -7.79
N ASP A 164 11.29 -30.55 -6.51
CA ASP A 164 12.41 -31.27 -5.89
C ASP A 164 12.64 -32.67 -6.47
N SER A 165 11.69 -33.20 -7.26
CA SER A 165 11.80 -34.47 -7.98
C SER A 165 12.29 -34.29 -9.43
N GLY A 166 12.59 -33.05 -9.85
CA GLY A 166 13.02 -32.70 -11.21
C GLY A 166 11.89 -32.68 -12.24
N GLN A 167 10.63 -32.75 -11.81
CA GLN A 167 9.46 -32.61 -12.69
C GLN A 167 9.14 -31.14 -12.92
N PRO A 168 8.60 -30.77 -14.10
CA PRO A 168 8.24 -29.39 -14.38
C PRO A 168 7.10 -28.91 -13.46
N THR A 169 7.30 -27.76 -12.81
CA THR A 169 6.29 -27.17 -11.93
C THR A 169 5.16 -26.56 -12.77
N SER A 170 3.91 -26.78 -12.35
CA SER A 170 2.76 -26.12 -12.98
C SER A 170 2.89 -24.60 -12.89
N THR A 171 2.52 -23.91 -13.98
CA THR A 171 2.55 -22.44 -14.07
C THR A 171 1.43 -21.79 -13.27
N GLU A 172 0.40 -22.56 -12.90
CA GLU A 172 -0.78 -22.09 -12.17
C GLU A 172 -0.59 -22.20 -10.66
N ALA A 173 -0.63 -21.06 -9.95
CA ALA A 173 -0.49 -21.02 -8.49
C ALA A 173 -1.58 -21.83 -7.74
N ARG A 174 -2.74 -22.06 -8.37
CA ARG A 174 -3.86 -22.82 -7.76
C ARG A 174 -3.57 -24.30 -7.58
N VAL A 175 -2.65 -24.85 -8.37
CA VAL A 175 -2.28 -26.28 -8.35
C VAL A 175 -1.04 -26.49 -7.47
N PHE A 176 -0.53 -25.43 -6.83
CA PHE A 176 0.64 -25.51 -5.97
C PHE A 176 0.40 -26.41 -4.75
N ASN A 177 1.33 -27.32 -4.48
CA ASN A 177 1.25 -28.21 -3.34
C ASN A 177 1.76 -27.50 -2.08
N TYR A 178 0.84 -26.94 -1.30
CA TYR A 178 1.18 -26.26 -0.05
C TYR A 178 1.59 -27.21 1.10
N THR A 179 1.28 -28.51 1.01
CA THR A 179 1.65 -29.50 2.04
C THR A 179 3.10 -29.93 1.92
N TYR A 180 3.56 -30.12 0.68
CA TYR A 180 4.94 -30.46 0.35
C TYR A 180 5.43 -29.48 -0.72
N PRO A 181 5.71 -28.22 -0.34
CA PRO A 181 6.11 -27.20 -1.29
C PRO A 181 7.51 -27.53 -1.83
N PRO A 182 7.72 -27.40 -3.16
CA PRO A 182 9.06 -27.53 -3.72
C PRO A 182 9.98 -26.44 -3.14
N THR A 183 11.24 -26.79 -2.87
CA THR A 183 12.22 -25.83 -2.33
C THR A 183 12.62 -24.77 -3.35
N CYS A 184 12.53 -25.07 -4.65
CA CYS A 184 12.85 -24.15 -5.73
C CYS A 184 14.27 -23.52 -5.61
N ASN A 185 15.23 -24.26 -5.04
CA ASN A 185 16.57 -23.78 -4.71
C ASN A 185 16.60 -22.57 -3.74
N LEU A 186 15.54 -22.39 -2.96
CA LEU A 186 15.44 -21.40 -1.90
C LEU A 186 15.64 -22.08 -0.55
N THR A 187 16.44 -21.46 0.32
CA THR A 187 16.60 -21.89 1.71
C THR A 187 15.61 -21.14 2.56
N CYS A 188 14.42 -21.71 2.77
CA CYS A 188 13.32 -21.05 3.49
C CYS A 188 12.75 -21.99 4.56
N SER A 189 13.42 -21.98 5.71
CA SER A 189 13.07 -22.81 6.86
C SER A 189 13.40 -22.11 8.17
N VAL A 190 12.78 -22.58 9.26
CA VAL A 190 13.01 -22.07 10.62
C VAL A 190 14.45 -22.31 11.09
N PHE A 191 15.15 -23.30 10.55
CA PHE A 191 16.50 -23.67 10.99
C PHE A 191 17.62 -23.08 10.12
N ALA A 192 17.41 -23.01 8.80
CA ALA A 192 18.41 -22.49 7.86
C ALA A 192 18.22 -21.00 7.53
N GLY A 193 17.10 -20.41 7.94
CA GLY A 193 16.73 -19.05 7.59
C GLY A 193 15.92 -18.98 6.28
N PRO A 194 15.66 -17.78 5.75
CA PRO A 194 16.17 -16.50 6.25
C PRO A 194 15.51 -16.05 7.56
N PHE A 195 16.26 -15.35 8.40
CA PHE A 195 15.77 -14.88 9.69
C PHE A 195 15.33 -13.43 9.61
N SER A 196 14.10 -13.17 10.07
CA SER A 196 13.61 -11.81 10.28
C SER A 196 14.02 -11.31 11.66
N ARG A 197 14.43 -10.05 11.74
CA ARG A 197 14.64 -9.37 13.03
C ARG A 197 13.31 -9.07 13.73
N ILE A 198 12.21 -9.00 12.97
CA ILE A 198 10.86 -8.69 13.45
C ILE A 198 10.14 -9.98 13.85
N ARG A 199 10.20 -11.01 13.00
CA ARG A 199 9.51 -12.28 13.20
C ARG A 199 10.39 -13.26 13.98
N GLN A 200 10.20 -13.29 15.29
CA GLN A 200 10.92 -14.16 16.23
C GLN A 200 9.96 -15.09 16.99
N GLY A 201 10.51 -16.08 17.71
CA GLY A 201 9.74 -16.97 18.58
C GLY A 201 8.67 -17.76 17.81
N SER A 202 7.43 -17.74 18.28
CA SER A 202 6.31 -18.45 17.65
C SER A 202 5.91 -17.93 16.26
N ALA A 203 6.40 -16.76 15.87
CA ALA A 203 6.10 -16.13 14.58
C ALA A 203 7.23 -16.28 13.55
N ASN A 204 8.28 -17.09 13.82
CA ASN A 204 9.43 -17.25 12.94
C ASN A 204 9.24 -18.27 11.80
N ASN A 205 8.02 -18.75 11.59
CA ASN A 205 7.68 -19.68 10.52
C ASN A 205 7.74 -18.97 9.16
N VAL A 206 8.58 -19.50 8.26
CA VAL A 206 8.76 -19.01 6.89
C VAL A 206 8.41 -20.13 5.92
N PHE A 207 7.70 -19.80 4.84
CA PHE A 207 7.19 -20.77 3.88
C PHE A 207 7.51 -20.36 2.45
N VAL A 208 7.63 -21.35 1.56
CA VAL A 208 7.67 -21.11 0.11
C VAL A 208 6.24 -21.13 -0.42
N VAL A 209 5.82 -20.05 -1.05
CA VAL A 209 4.50 -19.95 -1.69
C VAL A 209 4.60 -19.30 -3.07
N PRO A 210 3.59 -19.48 -3.95
CA PRO A 210 3.51 -18.72 -5.19
C PRO A 210 3.38 -17.22 -4.93
N ALA A 211 3.99 -16.41 -5.78
CA ALA A 211 3.87 -14.96 -5.71
C ALA A 211 2.40 -14.52 -5.89
N PRO A 212 1.94 -13.48 -5.16
CA PRO A 212 0.57 -12.99 -5.29
C PRO A 212 0.20 -12.53 -6.71
N GLU A 213 -0.91 -13.03 -7.23
CA GLU A 213 -1.39 -12.73 -8.59
C GLU A 213 -2.42 -11.60 -8.63
N ARG A 214 -3.14 -11.35 -7.53
CA ARG A 214 -4.24 -10.35 -7.49
C ARG A 214 -3.71 -8.94 -7.37
N ILE A 215 -2.83 -8.70 -6.39
CA ILE A 215 -2.03 -7.49 -6.28
C ILE A 215 -0.58 -7.94 -6.37
N THR A 216 -0.04 -7.90 -7.58
CA THR A 216 1.39 -8.18 -7.80
C THR A 216 2.24 -7.12 -7.10
N PHE A 217 3.51 -7.42 -6.82
CA PHE A 217 4.43 -6.45 -6.21
C PHE A 217 4.53 -5.15 -7.01
N GLY A 218 4.58 -5.23 -8.34
CA GLY A 218 4.58 -4.05 -9.21
C GLY A 218 3.29 -3.22 -9.12
N MET A 219 2.12 -3.87 -9.04
CA MET A 219 0.85 -3.17 -8.79
C MET A 219 0.83 -2.51 -7.41
N GLY A 220 1.35 -3.20 -6.39
CA GLY A 220 1.52 -2.68 -5.04
C GLY A 220 2.35 -1.40 -5.01
N THR A 221 3.48 -1.36 -5.73
CA THR A 221 4.30 -0.15 -5.88
C THR A 221 3.50 1.01 -6.49
N LEU A 222 2.78 0.75 -7.59
CA LEU A 222 2.01 1.79 -8.28
C LEU A 222 0.86 2.33 -7.42
N PHE A 223 0.13 1.46 -6.73
CA PHE A 223 -0.95 1.88 -5.85
C PHE A 223 -0.43 2.62 -4.61
N ALA A 224 0.65 2.15 -3.99
CA ALA A 224 1.27 2.81 -2.85
C ALA A 224 1.77 4.22 -3.24
N ALA A 225 2.50 4.34 -4.36
CA ALA A 225 2.96 5.62 -4.88
C ALA A 225 1.80 6.55 -5.27
N GLY A 226 0.76 6.02 -5.92
CA GLY A 226 -0.42 6.78 -6.31
C GLY A 226 -1.18 7.36 -5.11
N CYS A 227 -1.30 6.60 -4.02
CA CYS A 227 -1.95 7.05 -2.78
C CYS A 227 -1.19 8.20 -2.09
N CYS A 228 0.09 8.43 -2.42
CA CYS A 228 0.88 9.55 -1.91
C CYS A 228 0.55 10.89 -2.58
N ILE A 229 -0.10 10.91 -3.75
CA ILE A 229 -0.37 12.16 -4.49
C ILE A 229 -1.32 13.08 -3.71
N PRO A 230 -2.52 12.64 -3.28
CA PRO A 230 -3.43 13.51 -2.52
C PRO A 230 -2.84 14.13 -1.24
N PRO A 231 -2.16 13.37 -0.34
CA PRO A 231 -1.59 13.95 0.88
C PRO A 231 -0.44 14.93 0.59
N VAL A 232 0.39 14.68 -0.44
CA VAL A 232 1.45 15.62 -0.83
C VAL A 232 0.85 16.95 -1.29
N LEU A 233 -0.17 16.91 -2.16
CA LEU A 233 -0.87 18.12 -2.60
C LEU A 233 -1.52 18.86 -1.42
N TYR A 234 -2.10 18.13 -0.47
CA TYR A 234 -2.68 18.69 0.75
C TYR A 234 -1.62 19.40 1.61
N LEU A 235 -0.47 18.76 1.86
CA LEU A 235 0.63 19.32 2.62
C LEU A 235 1.22 20.56 1.94
N MET A 236 1.42 20.53 0.61
CA MET A 236 1.86 21.68 -0.17
C MET A 236 0.88 22.86 -0.04
N SER A 237 -0.42 22.61 -0.16
CA SER A 237 -1.46 23.65 -0.01
C SER A 237 -1.45 24.27 1.40
N ILE A 238 -1.26 23.47 2.45
CA ILE A 238 -1.14 23.99 3.81
C ILE A 238 0.13 24.82 3.98
N TRP A 239 1.25 24.33 3.48
CA TRP A 239 2.53 25.03 3.55
C TRP A 239 2.46 26.41 2.89
N ILE A 240 1.90 26.48 1.68
CA ILE A 240 1.68 27.74 0.96
C ILE A 240 0.77 28.69 1.77
N LYS A 241 -0.28 28.19 2.42
CA LYS A 241 -1.17 29.01 3.25
C LYS A 241 -0.46 29.57 4.49
N ILE A 242 0.40 28.78 5.13
CA ILE A 242 1.19 29.23 6.29
C ILE A 242 2.17 30.32 5.87
N LEU A 243 2.93 30.11 4.80
CA LEU A 243 3.85 31.12 4.26
C LEU A 243 3.14 32.42 3.91
N LYS A 244 1.97 32.33 3.27
CA LYS A 244 1.16 33.49 2.92
C LYS A 244 0.67 34.25 4.16
N HIS A 245 0.28 33.56 5.21
CA HIS A 245 -0.19 34.21 6.44
C HIS A 245 0.96 34.95 7.13
N ASN A 246 2.12 34.30 7.30
CA ASN A 246 3.31 34.93 7.88
C ASN A 246 3.79 36.14 7.06
N TRP A 247 3.73 36.04 5.72
CA TRP A 247 4.08 37.16 4.84
C TRP A 247 3.09 38.32 4.93
N LEU A 248 1.79 38.03 5.06
CA LEU A 248 0.75 39.06 5.26
C LEU A 248 0.86 39.73 6.63
N GLU A 249 1.21 38.99 7.69
CA GLU A 249 1.46 39.57 9.00
C GLU A 249 2.70 40.48 8.99
N ASP A 250 3.81 40.06 8.35
CA ASP A 250 4.99 40.92 8.17
C ASP A 250 4.68 42.18 7.36
N TRP A 251 3.86 42.06 6.32
CA TRP A 251 3.45 43.21 5.50
C TRP A 251 2.49 44.15 6.24
N ALA A 252 1.54 43.62 7.01
CA ALA A 252 0.62 44.43 7.81
C ALA A 252 1.35 45.24 8.90
N ILE A 253 2.37 44.65 9.55
CA ILE A 253 3.23 45.36 10.50
C ILE A 253 3.99 46.51 9.80
N ARG A 254 4.51 46.27 8.58
CA ARG A 254 5.21 47.29 7.79
C ARG A 254 4.29 48.40 7.26
N GLU A 255 3.00 48.14 7.06
CA GLU A 255 2.00 49.14 6.65
C GLU A 255 1.44 49.95 7.82
N ASP A 256 1.31 49.36 9.01
CA ASP A 256 0.84 50.09 10.21
C ASP A 256 1.83 51.20 10.62
N ASP A 257 3.12 51.03 10.31
CA ASP A 257 4.16 52.06 10.44
C ASP A 257 4.04 53.20 9.39
N LYS A 258 3.17 53.08 8.38
CA LYS A 258 3.06 54.04 7.26
C LYS A 258 1.69 54.70 7.05
N GLN A 259 0.66 54.33 7.82
CA GLN A 259 -0.68 54.95 7.87
C GLN A 259 -1.48 55.05 6.54
N GLY A 260 -2.69 54.47 6.57
CA GLY A 260 -3.91 55.06 6.02
C GLY A 260 -4.02 55.28 4.50
N ALA A 261 -4.47 54.29 3.74
CA ALA A 261 -5.26 54.54 2.51
C ALA A 261 -6.00 53.28 2.03
N GLY A 262 -7.31 53.42 1.84
CA GLY A 262 -8.21 52.34 1.44
C GLY A 262 -8.03 51.83 0.01
N GLY A 263 -8.13 50.51 -0.15
CA GLY A 263 -8.22 49.82 -1.44
C GLY A 263 -9.32 48.77 -1.45
N SER A 264 -10.51 49.13 -1.96
CA SER A 264 -11.65 48.22 -2.12
C SER A 264 -11.40 47.24 -3.27
N THR A 265 -11.12 45.98 -2.95
CA THR A 265 -10.95 44.90 -3.93
C THR A 265 -12.32 44.39 -4.38
N LYS A 266 -12.62 44.48 -5.69
CA LYS A 266 -13.88 43.99 -6.29
C LYS A 266 -14.13 42.52 -5.94
N ALA A 267 -15.04 42.28 -5.01
CA ALA A 267 -15.40 40.95 -4.53
C ALA A 267 -16.31 40.24 -5.54
N ILE A 268 -15.83 39.14 -6.13
CA ILE A 268 -16.67 38.16 -6.82
C ILE A 268 -17.84 37.76 -5.88
N PRO A 269 -19.10 37.75 -6.35
CA PRO A 269 -20.28 37.55 -5.50
C PRO A 269 -20.20 36.24 -4.71
N ARG A 270 -20.38 36.35 -3.38
CA ARG A 270 -20.20 35.30 -2.37
C ARG A 270 -20.96 34.00 -2.72
N ASN A 271 -22.18 34.12 -3.25
CA ASN A 271 -23.01 32.98 -3.65
C ASN A 271 -22.43 32.15 -4.81
N ARG A 272 -21.73 32.78 -5.76
CA ARG A 272 -21.15 32.07 -6.92
C ARG A 272 -19.90 31.28 -6.51
N LYS A 273 -19.10 31.82 -5.59
CA LYS A 273 -17.96 31.13 -4.96
C LYS A 273 -18.42 29.93 -4.10
N GLU A 274 -19.53 30.09 -3.38
CA GLU A 274 -20.11 29.04 -2.53
C GLU A 274 -20.60 27.84 -3.37
N LEU A 275 -21.29 28.10 -4.48
CA LEU A 275 -21.82 27.07 -5.37
C LEU A 275 -20.70 26.28 -6.07
N VAL A 276 -19.70 26.99 -6.61
CA VAL A 276 -18.54 26.37 -7.28
C VAL A 276 -17.76 25.50 -6.30
N ARG A 277 -17.54 25.95 -5.06
CA ARG A 277 -16.89 25.14 -4.02
C ARG A 277 -17.69 23.89 -3.67
N LYS A 278 -19.02 24.00 -3.50
CA LYS A 278 -19.86 22.84 -3.20
C LYS A 278 -19.84 21.78 -4.30
N ILE A 279 -19.83 22.20 -5.57
CA ILE A 279 -19.78 21.27 -6.71
C ILE A 279 -18.41 20.58 -6.77
N LEU A 280 -17.33 21.34 -6.62
CA LEU A 280 -15.96 20.80 -6.63
C LEU A 280 -15.69 19.86 -5.44
N ASP A 281 -16.10 20.23 -4.22
CA ASP A 281 -15.94 19.39 -3.02
C ASP A 281 -16.76 18.08 -3.13
N ASN A 282 -17.93 18.12 -3.76
CA ASN A 282 -18.76 16.93 -3.96
C ASN A 282 -18.16 15.97 -5.01
N GLN A 283 -17.63 16.52 -6.10
CA GLN A 283 -16.92 15.74 -7.14
C GLN A 283 -15.65 15.08 -6.58
N GLU A 284 -14.85 15.81 -5.80
CA GLU A 284 -13.64 15.30 -5.14
C GLU A 284 -13.99 14.13 -4.20
N SER A 285 -15.03 14.28 -3.38
CA SER A 285 -15.48 13.23 -2.45
C SER A 285 -15.96 11.96 -3.15
N LEU A 286 -16.54 12.05 -4.35
CA LEU A 286 -17.01 10.90 -5.12
C LEU A 286 -15.84 10.12 -5.74
N VAL A 287 -14.87 10.82 -6.34
CA VAL A 287 -13.70 10.19 -6.95
C VAL A 287 -12.85 9.49 -5.89
N ILE A 288 -12.60 10.16 -4.75
CA ILE A 288 -11.89 9.56 -3.62
C ILE A 288 -12.65 8.33 -3.09
N GLY A 289 -13.97 8.43 -2.95
CA GLY A 289 -14.82 7.31 -2.52
C GLY A 289 -14.73 6.11 -3.45
N ALA A 290 -14.80 6.31 -4.76
CA ALA A 290 -14.67 5.24 -5.75
C ALA A 290 -13.29 4.56 -5.68
N PHE A 291 -12.23 5.34 -5.51
CA PHE A 291 -10.87 4.82 -5.39
C PHE A 291 -10.69 3.99 -4.10
N VAL A 292 -11.25 4.45 -2.98
CA VAL A 292 -11.27 3.70 -1.70
C VAL A 292 -11.99 2.37 -1.84
N VAL A 293 -13.17 2.35 -2.50
CA VAL A 293 -13.91 1.10 -2.74
C VAL A 293 -13.11 0.15 -3.63
N CYS A 294 -12.45 0.67 -4.67
CA CYS A 294 -11.58 -0.12 -5.54
C CYS A 294 -10.43 -0.78 -4.76
N ILE A 295 -9.71 -0.02 -3.93
CA ILE A 295 -8.64 -0.53 -3.07
C ILE A 295 -9.18 -1.60 -2.12
N LEU A 296 -10.32 -1.35 -1.47
CA LEU A 296 -10.93 -2.29 -0.54
C LEU A 296 -11.27 -3.61 -1.23
N VAL A 297 -11.94 -3.56 -2.38
CA VAL A 297 -12.36 -4.77 -3.12
C VAL A 297 -11.15 -5.55 -3.62
N LEU A 298 -10.19 -4.90 -4.27
CA LEU A 298 -8.97 -5.55 -4.76
C LEU A 298 -8.15 -6.14 -3.61
N GLY A 299 -8.08 -5.40 -2.51
CA GLY A 299 -7.42 -5.79 -1.29
C GLY A 299 -8.00 -7.05 -0.64
N GLU A 300 -9.32 -7.10 -0.46
CA GLU A 300 -9.98 -8.30 0.06
C GLU A 300 -9.89 -9.49 -0.89
N LEU A 301 -9.94 -9.27 -2.21
CA LEU A 301 -9.67 -10.32 -3.19
C LEU A 301 -8.23 -10.86 -3.09
N ASN A 302 -7.26 -9.99 -2.76
CA ASN A 302 -5.87 -10.40 -2.52
C ASN A 302 -5.73 -11.17 -1.21
N PHE A 303 -6.36 -10.73 -0.12
CA PHE A 303 -6.34 -11.47 1.16
C PHE A 303 -7.07 -12.80 1.10
N SER A 304 -8.08 -12.94 0.23
CA SER A 304 -8.77 -14.20 0.01
C SER A 304 -7.99 -15.16 -0.89
N SER A 305 -6.86 -14.74 -1.47
CA SER A 305 -6.05 -15.59 -2.33
C SER A 305 -5.32 -16.67 -1.51
N ALA A 306 -5.12 -17.84 -2.09
CA ALA A 306 -4.45 -18.96 -1.40
C ALA A 306 -3.02 -18.61 -1.00
N GLN A 307 -2.35 -17.76 -1.79
CA GLN A 307 -1.00 -17.27 -1.55
C GLN A 307 -0.94 -16.45 -0.26
N VAL A 308 -1.78 -15.41 -0.13
CA VAL A 308 -1.70 -14.47 1.01
C VAL A 308 -2.39 -15.03 2.26
N ASN A 309 -3.38 -15.90 2.11
CA ASN A 309 -4.12 -16.50 3.23
C ASN A 309 -3.44 -17.75 3.80
N TRP A 310 -2.35 -18.24 3.18
CA TRP A 310 -1.67 -19.44 3.65
C TRP A 310 -1.09 -19.24 5.04
N GLN A 311 -1.33 -20.19 5.94
CA GLN A 311 -0.89 -20.15 7.36
C GLN A 311 -1.27 -18.87 8.11
N SER A 312 -2.21 -18.08 7.57
CA SER A 312 -2.79 -16.93 8.27
C SER A 312 -3.71 -17.44 9.37
N GLU A 313 -3.61 -16.85 10.56
CA GLU A 313 -4.40 -17.29 11.71
C GLU A 313 -5.91 -17.15 11.41
N PRO A 314 -6.68 -18.25 11.42
CA PRO A 314 -8.12 -18.17 11.17
C PRO A 314 -8.81 -17.52 12.37
N MET A 315 -9.87 -16.74 12.13
CA MET A 315 -10.64 -16.13 13.23
C MET A 315 -11.22 -17.16 14.21
N SER A 316 -11.39 -18.42 13.78
CA SER A 316 -11.82 -19.53 14.65
C SER A 316 -10.76 -19.96 15.69
N ALA A 317 -9.52 -19.49 15.57
CA ALA A 317 -8.47 -19.71 16.57
C ALA A 317 -8.59 -18.73 17.77
N VAL A 318 -9.28 -17.60 17.59
CA VAL A 318 -9.53 -16.62 18.66
C VAL A 318 -10.45 -17.26 19.71
N GLY A 319 -9.87 -17.63 20.84
CA GLY A 319 -10.56 -18.24 21.98
C GLY A 319 -10.26 -19.72 22.25
N ARG A 320 -9.47 -20.41 21.40
CA ARG A 320 -9.07 -21.81 21.65
C ARG A 320 -7.78 -21.97 22.46
N GLN A 321 -7.03 -20.89 22.68
CA GLN A 321 -5.76 -20.91 23.43
C GLN A 321 -5.88 -20.47 24.91
N CYS A 322 -7.08 -20.52 25.49
CA CYS A 322 -7.27 -20.49 26.94
C CYS A 322 -7.70 -21.89 27.42
N SER A 323 -6.77 -22.84 27.45
CA SER A 323 -6.92 -24.05 28.28
C SER A 323 -5.77 -24.04 29.29
N PRO A 324 -6.05 -24.23 30.59
CA PRO A 324 -5.04 -24.14 31.62
C PRO A 324 -4.03 -25.28 31.47
N LEU A 325 -2.78 -24.97 31.80
CA LEU A 325 -1.73 -25.96 32.05
C LEU A 325 -2.29 -27.08 32.95
N THR A 326 -2.30 -28.31 32.44
CA THR A 326 -2.34 -29.53 33.24
C THR A 326 -0.97 -30.19 33.18
#